data_AF-A0A937VIN5-F1
#
_entry.id   AF-A0A937VIN5-F1
#
_cell.length_a   1.000
_cell.length_b   1.000
_cell.length_c   1.000
_cell.angle_alpha   90.00
_cell.angle_beta   90.00
_cell.angle_gamma   90.00
#
_symmetry.space_group_name_H-M   'P 1'
#
loop_
_entity.id
_entity.type
_entity.pdbx_description
1 polymer ?
#
loop_
_entity_poly.entity_id
_entity_poly.type
_entity_poly.pdbx_seq_one_letter_code
_entity_poly.pdbx_strand_id
1 'polypeptide(L)' 'MILFPAVDIQGGRVVRLRGGDFSRSTVFSEDPLDMAQQWEDLGA' A
#
# COMPACT_ATOMS: atom_id res chain seq x y z
N MET A 1 -12.02 4.58 18.65
CA MET A 1 -10.98 3.74 18.04
C MET A 1 -10.64 4.36 16.69
N ILE A 2 -9.37 4.64 16.40
CA ILE A 2 -8.92 5.25 15.13
C ILE A 2 -8.27 4.15 14.29
N LEU A 3 -8.63 4.06 13.01
CA LEU A 3 -8.04 3.12 12.06
C LEU A 3 -7.01 3.85 11.21
N PHE A 4 -5.82 3.29 11.05
CA PHE A 4 -4.77 3.86 10.20
C PHE A 4 -4.48 2.90 9.05
N PRO A 5 -4.97 3.18 7.83
CA PRO A 5 -4.57 2.44 6.64
C PRO A 5 -3.06 2.53 6.43
N ALA A 6 -2.46 1.47 5.89
CA ALA A 6 -1.04 1.39 5.62
C ALA A 6 -0.80 0.80 4.24
N VAL A 7 0.19 1.35 3.54
CA VAL A 7 0.67 0.89 2.24
C VAL A 7 2.19 0.70 2.33
N ASP A 8 2.69 -0.41 1.77
CA ASP A 8 4.14 -0.63 1.65
C ASP A 8 4.58 -0.18 0.25
N ILE A 9 5.69 0.55 0.16
CA ILE A 9 6.21 1.07 -1.12
C ILE A 9 7.54 0.40 -1.47
N GLN A 10 7.62 -0.18 -2.67
CA GLN A 10 8.86 -0.76 -3.21
C GLN A 10 9.03 -0.39 -4.68
N GLY A 11 10.14 0.30 -4.99
CA GLY A 11 10.44 0.70 -6.38
C GLY A 11 9.38 1.60 -7.01
N GLY A 12 8.76 2.47 -6.20
CA GLY A 12 7.71 3.39 -6.65
C GLY A 12 6.31 2.77 -6.75
N ARG A 13 6.10 1.52 -6.31
CA ARG A 13 4.81 0.82 -6.42
C ARG A 13 4.28 0.39 -5.05
N VAL A 14 2.97 0.24 -4.93
CA VAL A 14 2.34 -0.31 -3.72
C VAL A 14 2.41 -1.82 -3.75
N VAL A 15 3.03 -2.40 -2.74
CA VAL A 15 3.24 -3.84 -2.63
C VAL A 15 2.73 -4.40 -1.30
N ARG A 16 2.62 -5.72 -1.22
CA ARG A 16 2.59 -6.46 0.04
C ARG A 16 3.63 -7.55 0.01
N LEU A 17 4.44 -7.64 1.07
CA LEU A 17 5.35 -8.76 1.26
C LEU A 17 4.69 -9.85 2.10
N ARG A 18 4.79 -11.11 1.67
CA ARG A 18 4.31 -12.23 2.51
C ARG A 18 5.34 -12.55 3.58
N GLY A 19 5.04 -12.19 4.83
CA GLY A 19 5.92 -12.42 5.98
C GLY A 19 7.22 -11.61 5.93
N GLY A 20 7.23 -10.48 5.22
CA GLY A 20 8.42 -9.63 5.04
C GLY A 20 9.41 -10.13 3.97
N ASP A 21 9.09 -11.20 3.24
CA ASP A 21 9.94 -11.72 2.17
C ASP A 21 9.79 -10.91 0.87
N PHE A 22 10.83 -10.17 0.50
CA PHE A 22 10.91 -9.35 -0.71
C PHE A 22 10.76 -10.14 -2.01
N SER A 23 11.15 -11.42 -2.02
CA SER A 23 10.97 -12.30 -3.18
C SER A 23 9.51 -12.70 -3.39
N ARG A 24 8.68 -12.51 -2.37
CA ARG A 24 7.26 -12.86 -2.33
C ARG A 24 6.40 -11.61 -2.20
N SER A 25 6.66 -10.65 -3.08
CA SER A 25 5.88 -9.43 -3.20
C SER A 25 4.67 -9.63 -4.11
N THR A 26 3.59 -8.92 -3.83
CA THR A 26 2.44 -8.76 -4.72
C THR A 26 2.22 -7.27 -4.93
N VAL A 27 2.16 -6.84 -6.19
CA VAL A 27 1.88 -5.45 -6.56
C VAL A 27 0.37 -5.21 -6.54
N PHE A 28 -0.07 -4.17 -5.85
CA PHE A 28 -1.48 -3.76 -5.74
C PHE A 28 -1.79 -2.48 -6.52
N SER A 29 -0.81 -1.59 -6.65
CA SER A 29 -0.91 -0.37 -7.45
C SER A 29 0.47 0.01 -7.99
N GLU A 30 0.49 0.63 -9.17
CA GLU A 30 1.71 1.20 -9.75
C GLU A 30 2.00 2.60 -9.23
N ASP A 31 1.00 3.30 -8.67
CA ASP A 31 1.14 4.63 -8.08
C ASP A 31 0.73 4.65 -6.59
N PRO A 32 1.65 4.98 -5.66
CA PRO A 32 1.35 5.15 -4.24
C PRO A 32 0.43 6.33 -3.94
N LEU A 33 0.48 7.40 -4.75
CA LEU A 33 -0.35 8.59 -4.55
C LEU A 33 -1.82 8.26 -4.80
N ASP A 34 -2.12 7.52 -5.86
CA ASP A 34 -3.48 7.08 -6.17
C ASP A 34 -4.08 6.25 -5.03
N MET A 35 -3.29 5.32 -4.46
CA MET A 35 -3.75 4.50 -3.32
C MET A 35 -3.94 5.33 -2.05
N ALA A 36 -3.08 6.33 -1.80
CA ALA A 36 -3.25 7.22 -0.66
C ALA A 36 -4.52 8.08 -0.79
N GLN A 37 -4.77 8.64 -1.98
CA GLN A 37 -5.98 9.41 -2.27
C GLN A 37 -7.24 8.55 -2.10
N GLN A 38 -7.22 7.30 -2.56
CA GLN A 38 -8.34 6.37 -2.36
C GLN A 38 -8.67 6.16 -0.87
N TRP A 39 -7.65 6.04 -0.01
CA TRP A 39 -7.90 5.92 1.43
C TRP A 39 -8.49 7.20 2.03
N GLU A 40 -7.97 8.36 1.64
CA GLU A 40 -8.53 9.66 2.05
C GLU A 40 -10.00 9.81 1.61
N ASP A 41 -10.31 9.47 0.36
CA ASP A 41 -11.67 9.54 -0.20
C ASP A 41 -12.66 8.60 0.52
N LEU A 42 -12.15 7.53 1.13
CA LEU A 42 -12.92 6.58 1.96
C LEU A 42 -13.02 7.01 3.44
N GLY A 43 -12.43 8.16 3.81
CA GLY A 43 -12.54 8.76 5.14
C GLY A 43 -11.45 8.34 6.13
N ALA A 44 -10.26 7.98 5.65
CA ALA A 44 -9.08 7.74 6.47
C ALA A 44 -8.57 9.00 7.19
#